data_AF-X0S1F4-F1
#
_entry.id   AF-X0S1F4-F1
#
_cell.length_a   1.000
_cell.length_b   1.000
_cell.length_c   1.000
_cell.angle_alpha   90.00
_cell.angle_beta   90.00
_cell.angle_gamma   90.00
#
_symmetry.space_group_name_H-M   'P 1'
#
loop_
_entity.id
_entity.type
_entity.pdbx_description
1 polymer ?
#
loop_
_entity_poly.entity_id
_entity_poly.type
_entity_poly.pdbx_seq_one_letter_code
_entity_poly.pdbx_strand_id
1 'polypeptide(L)'
;MVFWGFLGFLLYLLIEFAQTENASYTAKKAFIIIGGTDALMLLGVALIWRLTGSLQMDEVSITLNTKVAVLAYMCLAAGAFAKAGAMPFHTWVPDTAEDAPTPVTAFLPASLD
;
A
#
# COMPACT_ATOMS: atom_id res chain seq x y z
N MET A 1 -2.96 7.04 -7.57
CA MET A 1 -2.59 7.17 -6.14
C MET A 1 -3.77 7.58 -5.25
N VAL A 2 -4.51 8.65 -5.59
CA VAL A 2 -5.67 9.09 -4.80
C VAL A 2 -6.70 7.99 -4.56
N PHE A 3 -7.10 7.24 -5.60
CA PHE A 3 -8.04 6.12 -5.46
C PHE A 3 -7.57 5.02 -4.51
N TRP A 4 -6.27 4.72 -4.52
CA TRP A 4 -5.72 3.67 -3.66
C TRP A 4 -5.63 4.11 -2.20
N GLY A 5 -5.33 5.39 -1.94
CA GLY A 5 -5.41 5.95 -0.59
C GLY A 5 -6.83 5.92 -0.02
N PHE A 6 -7.83 6.21 -0.85
CA PHE A 6 -9.24 6.09 -0.47
C PHE A 6 -9.64 4.62 -0.19
N LEU A 7 -9.18 3.67 -1.01
CA LEU A 7 -9.40 2.24 -0.77
C LEU A 7 -8.80 1.79 0.57
N GLY A 8 -7.57 2.22 0.89
CA GLY A 8 -6.94 1.91 2.18
C GLY A 8 -7.72 2.47 3.38
N PHE A 9 -8.31 3.65 3.23
CA PHE A 9 -9.19 4.23 4.25
C PHE A 9 -10.51 3.45 4.39
N LEU A 10 -11.12 3.02 3.28
CA LEU A 10 -12.31 2.17 3.33
C LEU A 10 -12.02 0.82 4.00
N LEU A 11 -10.87 0.20 3.69
CA LEU A 11 -10.43 -1.03 4.33
C LEU A 11 -10.32 -0.87 5.85
N TYR A 12 -9.73 0.23 6.32
CA TYR A 12 -9.67 0.56 7.74
C TYR A 12 -11.06 0.57 8.39
N LEU A 13 -12.03 1.27 7.78
CA LEU A 13 -13.41 1.35 8.29
C LEU A 13 -14.13 -0.01 8.28
N LEU A 14 -13.89 -0.84 7.26
CA LEU A 14 -14.48 -2.17 7.14
C LEU A 14 -13.98 -3.13 8.22
N ILE A 15 -12.70 -3.08 8.57
CA ILE A 15 -12.13 -3.89 9.65
C ILE A 15 -12.68 -3.39 11.00
N GLU A 16 -12.73 -2.07 11.20
CA GLU A 16 -13.27 -1.46 12.43
C GLU A 16 -14.76 -1.79 12.67
N PHE A 17 -15.50 -2.17 11.62
CA PHE A 17 -16.91 -2.56 11.73
C PHE A 17 -17.15 -3.80 12.62
N ALA A 18 -16.13 -4.63 12.90
CA ALA A 18 -16.25 -5.73 13.86
C ALA A 18 -16.46 -5.23 15.31
N GLN A 19 -16.12 -3.96 15.61
CA GLN A 19 -16.29 -3.34 16.93
C GLN A 19 -15.64 -4.09 18.11
N THR A 20 -14.60 -4.90 17.84
CA THR A 20 -13.79 -5.56 18.87
C THR A 20 -12.49 -4.79 19.11
N GLU A 21 -11.88 -5.00 20.28
CA GLU A 21 -10.59 -4.39 20.61
C GLU A 21 -9.49 -4.86 19.65
N ASN A 22 -9.47 -6.16 19.31
CA ASN A 22 -8.52 -6.74 18.36
C ASN A 22 -8.68 -6.16 16.96
N ALA A 23 -9.92 -6.06 16.45
CA ALA A 23 -10.18 -5.46 15.13
C ALA A 23 -9.72 -4.01 15.04
N SER A 24 -9.88 -3.23 16.12
CA SER A 24 -9.39 -1.85 16.18
C SER A 24 -7.86 -1.77 16.11
N TYR A 25 -7.16 -2.70 16.76
CA TYR A 25 -5.70 -2.81 16.68
C TYR A 25 -5.25 -3.20 15.27
N THR A 26 -5.88 -4.21 14.70
CA THR A 26 -5.58 -4.73 13.36
C THR A 26 -5.86 -3.71 12.26
N ALA A 27 -6.99 -3.00 12.34
CA ALA A 27 -7.33 -1.92 11.41
C ALA A 27 -6.23 -0.83 11.40
N LYS A 28 -5.81 -0.37 12.59
CA LYS A 28 -4.74 0.63 12.73
C LYS A 28 -3.41 0.11 12.19
N LYS A 29 -3.04 -1.12 12.53
CA LYS A 29 -1.81 -1.75 12.04
C LYS A 29 -1.79 -1.84 10.51
N ALA A 30 -2.88 -2.33 9.91
CA ALA A 30 -3.04 -2.41 8.46
C ALA A 30 -2.95 -1.02 7.81
N PHE A 31 -3.63 -0.03 8.37
CA PHE A 31 -3.60 1.34 7.86
C PHE A 31 -2.22 1.98 7.96
N ILE A 32 -1.46 1.73 9.04
CA ILE A 32 -0.09 2.24 9.18
C ILE A 32 0.84 1.59 8.15
N ILE A 33 0.74 0.28 7.94
CA ILE A 33 1.58 -0.44 6.98
C ILE A 33 1.27 0.02 5.55
N ILE A 34 -0.01 -0.01 5.14
CA ILE A 34 -0.43 0.36 3.79
C ILE A 34 -0.28 1.86 3.56
N GLY A 35 -0.72 2.69 4.51
CA GLY A 35 -0.63 4.15 4.41
C GLY A 35 0.81 4.67 4.46
N GLY A 36 1.66 4.09 5.31
CA GLY A 36 3.08 4.44 5.39
C GLY A 36 3.84 4.07 4.12
N THR A 37 3.57 2.89 3.55
CA THR A 37 4.18 2.46 2.28
C THR A 37 3.63 3.24 1.08
N ASP A 38 2.38 3.71 1.13
CA ASP A 38 1.82 4.63 0.14
C ASP A 38 2.49 6.00 0.15
N ALA A 39 2.85 6.52 1.33
CA ALA A 39 3.65 7.73 1.42
C ALA A 39 5.04 7.55 0.78
N LEU A 40 5.67 6.39 0.97
CA LEU A 40 6.93 6.05 0.29
C LEU A 40 6.74 5.97 -1.23
N MET A 41 5.66 5.33 -1.70
CA MET A 41 5.38 5.25 -3.13
C MET A 41 5.17 6.65 -3.75
N LEU A 42 4.45 7.54 -3.06
CA LEU A 42 4.30 8.95 -3.49
C LEU A 42 5.65 9.67 -3.56
N LEU A 43 6.54 9.43 -2.59
CA LEU A 43 7.90 9.96 -2.62
C LEU A 43 8.70 9.39 -3.81
N GLY A 44 8.55 8.11 -4.13
CA GLY A 44 9.13 7.49 -5.32
C GLY A 44 8.68 8.17 -6.62
N VAL A 45 7.38 8.43 -6.77
CA VAL A 45 6.81 9.18 -7.91
C VAL A 45 7.36 10.60 -7.97
N ALA A 46 7.46 11.30 -6.83
CA ALA A 46 8.03 12.64 -6.78
C ALA A 46 9.51 12.68 -7.20
N LEU A 47 10.30 11.66 -6.82
CA LEU A 47 11.69 11.53 -7.25
C LEU A 47 11.80 11.23 -8.74
N ILE A 48 10.92 10.39 -9.30
CA ILE A 48 10.84 10.15 -10.74
C ILE A 48 10.55 11.44 -11.48
N TRP A 49 9.54 12.19 -11.04
CA TRP A 49 9.19 13.48 -11.64
C TRP A 49 10.36 14.47 -11.60
N ARG A 50 11.16 14.47 -10.52
CA ARG A 50 12.38 15.28 -10.45
C ARG A 50 13.44 14.88 -11.47
N LEU A 51 13.52 13.60 -11.85
CA LEU A 51 14.50 13.08 -12.81
C LEU A 51 14.04 13.25 -14.26
N THR A 52 12.76 13.06 -14.57
CA THR A 52 12.22 13.07 -15.94
C THR A 52 11.50 14.35 -16.31
N GLY A 53 10.99 15.11 -15.33
CA GLY A 53 10.11 16.26 -15.54
C GLY A 53 8.68 15.92 -15.95
N SER A 54 8.41 14.64 -16.26
CA SER A 54 7.12 14.14 -16.72
C SER A 54 6.54 13.10 -15.76
N LEU A 55 5.21 13.08 -15.68
CA LEU A 55 4.42 12.06 -14.98
C LEU A 55 3.75 11.08 -15.94
N GLN A 56 3.94 11.26 -17.25
CA GLN A 56 3.38 10.39 -18.27
C GLN A 56 4.19 9.11 -18.35
N MET A 57 3.53 7.96 -18.17
CA MET A 57 4.20 6.65 -18.10
C MET A 57 4.96 6.30 -19.39
N ASP A 58 4.51 6.79 -20.54
CA ASP A 58 5.13 6.62 -21.85
C ASP A 58 6.42 7.43 -22.03
N GLU A 59 6.56 8.54 -21.30
CA GLU A 59 7.75 9.41 -21.33
C GLU A 59 8.78 9.05 -20.24
N VAL A 60 8.38 8.24 -19.25
CA VAL A 60 9.24 7.85 -18.12
C VAL A 60 10.11 6.65 -18.52
N SER A 61 11.34 6.92 -18.94
CA SER A 61 12.40 5.92 -19.07
C SER A 61 13.60 6.32 -18.22
N ILE A 62 13.82 5.60 -17.12
CA ILE A 62 14.89 5.91 -16.16
C ILE A 62 15.84 4.71 -16.06
N THR A 63 17.10 4.93 -16.43
CA THR A 63 18.17 3.96 -16.17
C THR A 63 18.62 4.07 -14.72
N LEU A 64 18.78 2.92 -14.04
CA LEU A 64 19.17 2.83 -12.62
C LEU A 64 20.67 3.11 -12.37
N ASN A 65 21.20 4.19 -12.96
CA ASN A 65 22.61 4.55 -12.90
C ASN A 65 22.96 5.50 -11.76
N THR A 66 21.96 6.12 -11.12
CA THR A 66 22.17 7.06 -10.01
C THR A 66 21.52 6.57 -8.74
N LYS A 67 22.10 6.94 -7.59
CA LYS A 67 21.55 6.62 -6.26
C LYS A 67 20.10 7.10 -6.10
N VAL A 68 19.76 8.23 -6.72
CA VAL A 68 18.40 8.79 -6.69
C VAL A 68 17.41 7.92 -7.48
N ALA A 69 17.81 7.43 -8.65
CA ALA A 69 16.97 6.52 -9.45
C ALA A 69 16.72 5.19 -8.71
N VAL A 70 17.77 4.63 -8.09
CA VAL A 70 17.64 3.42 -7.26
C VAL A 70 16.73 3.65 -6.06
N LEU A 71 16.88 4.78 -5.37
CA LEU A 71 16.02 5.14 -4.24
C LEU A 71 14.56 5.29 -4.67
N ALA A 72 14.30 5.96 -5.79
CA ALA A 72 12.96 6.10 -6.35
C ALA A 72 12.32 4.74 -6.65
N TYR A 73 13.07 3.83 -7.27
CA TYR A 73 12.63 2.46 -7.52
C TYR A 73 12.33 1.71 -6.22
N MET A 74 13.22 1.76 -5.22
CA MET A 74 13.01 1.10 -3.92
C MET A 74 11.77 1.62 -3.19
N CYS A 75 11.52 2.93 -3.24
CA CYS A 75 10.33 3.56 -2.68
C CYS A 75 9.04 3.09 -3.37
N LEU A 76 9.05 2.96 -4.71
CA LEU A 76 7.93 2.38 -5.45
C LEU A 76 7.72 0.91 -5.12
N ALA A 77 8.81 0.13 -5.08
CA ALA A 77 8.77 -1.30 -4.78
C ALA A 77 8.21 -1.57 -3.38
N ALA A 78 8.57 -0.75 -2.38
CA ALA A 78 8.03 -0.87 -1.03
C ALA A 78 6.50 -0.73 -0.99
N GLY A 79 5.95 0.26 -1.70
CA GLY A 79 4.49 0.43 -1.85
C GLY A 79 3.82 -0.73 -2.58
N ALA A 80 4.43 -1.20 -3.66
CA ALA A 80 3.92 -2.34 -4.42
C ALA A 80 3.89 -3.63 -3.58
N PHE A 81 4.96 -3.93 -2.84
CA PHE A 81 5.04 -5.12 -1.99
C PHE A 81 4.06 -5.10 -0.82
N ALA A 82 3.88 -3.94 -0.18
CA ALA A 82 2.92 -3.80 0.91
C ALA A 82 1.50 -4.13 0.46
N LYS A 83 1.14 -3.71 -0.75
CA LYS A 83 -0.19 -3.94 -1.30
C LYS A 83 -0.41 -5.32 -1.88
N ALA A 84 0.64 -5.93 -2.42
CA ALA A 84 0.63 -7.34 -2.80
C ALA A 84 0.59 -8.28 -1.57
N GLY A 85 0.67 -7.76 -0.34
CA GLY A 85 0.77 -8.58 0.86
C GLY A 85 2.06 -9.41 0.90
N ALA A 86 3.13 -8.92 0.26
CA ALA A 86 4.40 -9.62 0.15
C ALA A 86 5.34 -9.31 1.34
N MET A 87 6.32 -10.19 1.57
CA MET A 87 7.41 -9.94 2.53
C MET A 87 8.15 -8.63 2.19
N PRO A 88 8.48 -7.76 3.17
CA PRO A 88 8.30 -7.89 4.63
C PRO A 88 6.96 -7.35 5.17
N PHE A 89 6.11 -6.79 4.33
CA PHE A 89 4.91 -6.05 4.72
C PHE A 89 3.62 -6.90 4.76
N HIS A 90 3.73 -8.23 4.63
CA HIS A 90 2.61 -9.16 4.55
C HIS A 90 1.72 -9.26 5.80
N THR A 91 2.18 -8.81 6.97
CA THR A 91 1.53 -9.13 8.26
C THR A 91 0.14 -8.57 8.43
N TRP A 92 -0.26 -7.53 7.70
CA TRP A 92 -1.62 -7.01 7.78
C TRP A 92 -2.67 -7.95 7.18
N VAL A 93 -2.29 -8.80 6.23
CA VAL A 93 -3.20 -9.72 5.53
C VAL A 93 -3.73 -10.84 6.46
N PRO A 94 -2.88 -11.63 7.15
CA PRO A 94 -3.36 -12.67 8.06
C PRO A 94 -4.13 -12.08 9.25
N ASP A 95 -3.66 -10.97 9.83
CA ASP A 95 -4.34 -10.31 10.94
C ASP A 95 -5.76 -9.86 10.53
N THR A 96 -5.89 -9.27 9.33
CA THR A 96 -7.19 -8.86 8.79
C THR A 96 -8.11 -10.06 8.56
N ALA A 97 -7.58 -11.20 8.14
CA ALA A 97 -8.36 -12.42 7.94
C ALA A 97 -8.89 -13.02 9.26
N GLU A 98 -8.20 -12.78 10.37
CA GLU A 98 -8.59 -13.26 11.70
C GLU A 98 -9.60 -12.34 12.39
N ASP A 99 -9.37 -11.02 12.35
CA ASP A 99 -10.12 -10.06 13.15
C ASP A 99 -11.26 -9.35 12.42
N ALA A 100 -11.29 -9.35 11.08
CA ALA A 100 -12.32 -8.63 10.33
C ALA A 100 -13.65 -9.41 10.25
N PRO A 101 -14.79 -8.72 10.02
CA PRO A 101 -16.08 -9.39 9.85
C PRO A 101 -16.07 -10.38 8.68
N THR A 102 -16.83 -11.48 8.79
CA THR A 102 -16.92 -12.54 7.77
C THR A 102 -17.19 -12.04 6.34
N PRO A 103 -18.05 -11.04 6.10
CA PRO A 103 -18.22 -10.48 4.76
C PRO A 103 -16.96 -9.80 4.20
N VAL A 104 -16.16 -9.16 5.07
CA VAL A 104 -14.92 -8.46 4.70
C VAL A 104 -13.83 -9.47 4.39
N THR A 105 -13.70 -10.52 5.21
CA THR A 105 -12.71 -11.58 4.98
C THR A 105 -13.00 -12.42 3.74
N ALA A 106 -14.28 -12.56 3.37
CA ALA A 106 -14.67 -13.18 2.10
C ALA A 106 -14.38 -12.28 0.88
N PHE A 107 -14.50 -10.96 1.02
CA PHE A 107 -14.28 -10.01 -0.05
C PHE A 107 -12.79 -9.75 -0.35
N LEU A 108 -11.94 -9.71 0.68
CA LEU A 108 -10.54 -9.30 0.55
C LEU A 108 -9.75 -10.16 -0.46
N PRO A 109 -9.81 -11.51 -0.42
CA PRO A 109 -9.11 -12.35 -1.41
C PRO A 109 -9.67 -12.18 -2.82
N ALA A 110 -11.00 -12.05 -2.95
CA ALA A 110 -11.66 -11.87 -4.25
C ALA A 110 -11.32 -10.53 -4.92
N SER A 111 -10.88 -9.54 -4.15
CA SER A 111 -10.42 -8.24 -4.67
C SER A 111 -8.94 -8.19 -5.04
N LEU A 112 -8.17 -9.23 -4.66
CA LEU A 112 -6.73 -9.32 -4.91
C LEU A 112 -6.38 -10.18 -6.15
N ASP A 113 -7.35 -10.96 -6.66
CA ASP A 113 -7.26 -11.80 -7.87
C ASP A 113 -7.77 -11.02 -9.11
#